data_AF-A0A9E3EN12-F1
#
_entry.id   AF-A0A9E3EN12-F1
#
_cell.length_a   1.000
_cell.length_b   1.000
_cell.length_c   1.000
_cell.angle_alpha   90.00
_cell.angle_beta   90.00
_cell.angle_gamma   90.00
#
_symmetry.space_group_name_H-M   'P 1'
#
loop_
_entity.id
_entity.type
_entity.pdbx_description
1 polymer ?
#
loop_
_entity_poly.entity_id
_entity_poly.type
_entity_poly.pdbx_seq_one_letter_code
_entity_poly.pdbx_strand_id
1 'polypeptide(L)'
;MTEEGRPDRPSILLIVSLCLNVALIGLAAAMFFRAGMRPFEAHEARGGLSAAALMRMAPAEQDKIAAVLDAHRPKLHELRRQAMQARTELFQLLSAPAFDSQAFAKASEAVQAADSALEAESLRTTVESMALLTPQERVQVASEVHKPGRTWLKHLLHKR
;
A
#
# COMPACT_ATOMS: atom_id res chain seq x y z
N MET A 1 50.22 34.67 -13.38
CA MET A 1 48.79 35.05 -13.30
C MET A 1 48.10 34.39 -14.48
N THR A 2 47.20 33.42 -14.40
CA THR A 2 46.72 32.47 -13.38
C THR A 2 45.81 31.51 -14.17
N GLU A 3 46.00 30.20 -14.01
CA GLU A 3 45.07 29.06 -14.18
C GLU A 3 44.35 28.82 -15.54
N GLU A 4 44.72 27.69 -16.17
CA GLU A 4 43.98 26.97 -17.21
C GLU A 4 42.74 26.24 -16.63
N GLY A 5 41.56 26.39 -17.25
CA GLY A 5 40.36 25.60 -16.92
C GLY A 5 40.08 24.49 -17.95
N ARG A 6 40.24 23.23 -17.56
CA ARG A 6 40.09 22.00 -18.38
C ARG A 6 38.64 21.75 -18.85
N PRO A 7 38.45 20.98 -19.96
CA PRO A 7 37.14 20.70 -20.55
C PRO A 7 36.28 19.75 -19.70
N ASP A 8 34.98 20.05 -19.62
CA ASP A 8 33.94 19.31 -18.91
C ASP A 8 33.70 17.92 -19.53
N ARG A 9 34.47 16.92 -19.08
CA ARG A 9 34.14 15.52 -19.34
C ARG A 9 33.08 15.10 -18.32
N PRO A 10 31.95 14.50 -18.73
CA PRO A 10 31.00 13.94 -17.79
C PRO A 10 31.76 12.98 -16.87
N SER A 11 31.75 13.29 -15.58
CA SER A 11 32.53 12.56 -14.59
C SER A 11 32.18 11.08 -14.70
N ILE A 12 33.17 10.23 -14.94
CA ILE A 12 32.99 8.77 -15.13
C ILE A 12 32.16 8.18 -13.97
N LEU A 13 32.27 8.77 -12.77
CA LEU A 13 31.45 8.44 -11.60
C LEU A 13 29.94 8.66 -11.80
N LEU A 14 29.52 9.72 -12.52
CA LEU A 14 28.11 9.98 -12.85
C LEU A 14 27.58 8.95 -13.84
N ILE A 15 28.39 8.59 -14.85
CA ILE A 15 28.02 7.57 -15.84
C ILE A 15 27.87 6.20 -15.16
N VAL A 16 28.80 5.84 -14.28
CA VAL A 16 28.75 4.58 -13.52
C VAL A 16 27.56 4.55 -12.56
N SER A 17 27.27 5.65 -11.86
CA SER A 17 26.10 5.75 -10.97
C SER A 17 24.79 5.65 -11.74
N LEU A 18 24.70 6.29 -12.91
CA LEU A 18 23.51 6.23 -13.77
C LEU A 18 23.29 4.80 -14.30
N CYS A 19 24.34 4.14 -14.79
CA CYS A 19 24.25 2.74 -15.24
C CYS A 19 23.84 1.79 -14.11
N LEU A 20 24.35 1.98 -12.89
CA LEU A 20 23.99 1.17 -11.74
C LEU A 20 22.50 1.33 -11.38
N ASN A 21 21.99 2.55 -11.39
CA ASN A 21 20.57 2.83 -11.12
C ASN A 21 19.66 2.23 -12.20
N VAL A 22 20.01 2.36 -13.48
CA VAL A 22 19.24 1.76 -14.59
C VAL A 22 19.26 0.23 -14.51
N ALA A 23 20.40 -0.37 -14.14
CA ALA A 23 20.51 -1.82 -13.94
C ALA A 23 19.65 -2.31 -12.76
N LEU A 24 19.62 -1.57 -11.64
CA LEU A 24 18.76 -1.89 -10.49
C LEU A 24 17.27 -1.81 -10.84
N ILE A 25 16.87 -0.79 -11.59
CA ILE A 25 15.48 -0.64 -12.08
C ILE A 25 15.13 -1.78 -13.03
N GLY A 26 16.03 -2.13 -13.96
CA GLY A 26 15.84 -3.25 -14.88
C GLY A 26 15.72 -4.60 -14.15
N LEU A 27 16.51 -4.82 -13.11
CA LEU A 27 16.46 -6.03 -12.29
C LEU A 27 15.16 -6.09 -11.47
N ALA A 28 14.72 -4.97 -10.89
CA ALA A 28 13.44 -4.87 -10.21
C ALA A 28 12.28 -5.16 -11.18
N ALA A 29 12.27 -4.51 -12.35
CA ALA A 29 11.27 -4.74 -13.40
C ALA A 29 11.27 -6.20 -13.87
N ALA A 30 12.43 -6.81 -14.11
CA ALA A 30 12.55 -8.21 -14.48
C ALA A 30 12.05 -9.15 -13.38
N MET A 31 12.30 -8.85 -12.10
CA MET A 31 11.70 -9.57 -10.97
C MET A 31 10.16 -9.40 -10.95
N PHE A 32 9.64 -8.20 -11.23
CA PHE A 32 8.20 -7.94 -11.35
C PHE A 32 7.55 -8.74 -12.49
N PHE A 33 8.19 -8.82 -13.66
CA PHE A 33 7.68 -9.58 -14.81
C PHE A 33 7.83 -11.09 -14.61
N ARG A 34 8.95 -11.56 -14.05
CA ARG A 34 9.25 -13.00 -13.87
C ARG A 34 8.50 -13.62 -12.68
N ALA A 35 8.17 -12.84 -11.65
CA ALA A 35 7.29 -13.27 -10.57
C ALA A 35 5.81 -13.37 -11.00
N GLY A 36 5.51 -13.06 -12.27
CA GLY A 36 4.23 -13.25 -12.92
C GLY A 36 3.12 -12.51 -12.20
N MET A 37 3.05 -11.17 -12.36
CA MET A 37 1.97 -10.29 -11.88
C MET A 37 1.12 -10.94 -10.78
N ARG A 38 1.76 -11.28 -9.65
CA ARG A 38 1.00 -11.36 -8.42
C ARG A 38 0.48 -9.94 -8.29
N PRO A 39 -0.85 -9.71 -8.36
CA PRO A 39 -1.36 -8.39 -8.09
C PRO A 39 -0.64 -7.95 -6.83
N PHE A 40 -0.16 -6.71 -6.82
CA PHE A 40 0.24 -6.08 -5.58
C PHE A 40 -0.92 -6.39 -4.64
N GLU A 41 -0.74 -7.39 -3.76
CA GLU A 41 -1.63 -7.65 -2.65
C GLU A 41 -1.39 -6.38 -1.86
N ALA A 42 -2.17 -5.36 -2.21
CA ALA A 42 -2.29 -4.11 -1.52
C ALA A 42 -2.37 -4.56 -0.10
N HIS A 43 -1.29 -4.35 0.67
CA HIS A 43 -1.11 -4.90 2.00
C HIS A 43 -2.49 -4.98 2.63
N GLU A 44 -3.15 -6.15 2.59
CA GLU A 44 -4.46 -6.30 3.21
C GLU A 44 -4.11 -5.97 4.63
N ALA A 45 -4.58 -4.81 5.09
CA ALA A 45 -4.01 -4.09 6.21
C ALA A 45 -3.57 -5.10 7.26
N ARG A 46 -2.24 -5.24 7.45
CA ARG A 46 -1.61 -6.28 8.26
C ARG A 46 -2.52 -6.66 9.45
N GLY A 47 -3.25 -7.77 9.34
CA GLY A 47 -4.08 -8.32 10.41
C GLY A 47 -5.48 -7.74 10.66
N GLY A 48 -6.13 -7.11 9.69
CA GLY A 48 -7.52 -6.61 9.80
C GLY A 48 -8.61 -7.59 9.34
N LEU A 49 -9.84 -7.43 9.87
CA LEU A 49 -11.02 -8.16 9.41
C LEU A 49 -11.51 -7.54 8.08
N SER A 50 -11.23 -8.20 6.95
CA SER A 50 -11.70 -7.79 5.62
C SER A 50 -12.96 -8.58 5.19
N ALA A 51 -13.75 -8.05 4.26
CA ALA A 51 -14.87 -8.78 3.65
C ALA A 51 -14.40 -10.09 2.98
N ALA A 52 -13.20 -10.11 2.38
CA ALA A 52 -12.60 -11.32 1.83
C ALA A 52 -12.26 -12.35 2.93
N ALA A 53 -11.74 -11.89 4.07
CA ALA A 53 -11.53 -12.76 5.23
C ALA A 53 -12.86 -13.35 5.75
N LEU A 54 -13.94 -12.56 5.76
CA LEU A 54 -15.27 -13.02 6.17
C LEU A 54 -15.82 -14.13 5.28
N MET A 55 -15.60 -14.08 3.96
CA MET A 55 -16.01 -15.16 3.06
C MET A 55 -15.38 -16.51 3.43
N ARG A 56 -14.14 -16.50 3.96
CA ARG A 56 -13.46 -17.73 4.41
C ARG A 56 -13.99 -18.23 5.76
N MET A 57 -14.39 -17.31 6.63
CA MET A 57 -14.79 -17.61 8.02
C MET A 57 -16.28 -17.94 8.14
N ALA A 58 -17.10 -17.47 7.20
CA ALA A 58 -18.55 -17.70 7.15
C ALA A 58 -18.97 -18.24 5.76
N PRO A 59 -18.62 -19.49 5.42
CA PRO A 59 -18.89 -20.05 4.09
C PRO A 59 -20.37 -20.17 3.76
N ALA A 60 -21.24 -20.31 4.77
CA ALA A 60 -22.69 -20.36 4.58
C ALA A 60 -23.27 -19.05 4.01
N GLU A 61 -22.60 -17.92 4.28
CA GLU A 61 -23.03 -16.58 3.88
C GLU A 61 -22.16 -16.01 2.74
N GLN A 62 -21.31 -16.85 2.14
CA GLN A 62 -20.32 -16.46 1.14
C GLN A 62 -20.94 -15.72 -0.05
N ASP A 63 -22.05 -16.23 -0.60
CA ASP A 63 -22.70 -15.62 -1.76
C ASP A 63 -23.25 -14.22 -1.45
N LYS A 64 -23.79 -14.03 -0.24
CA LYS A 64 -24.32 -12.73 0.19
C LYS A 64 -23.18 -11.74 0.42
N ILE A 65 -22.08 -12.18 1.02
CA ILE A 65 -20.87 -11.35 1.19
C ILE A 65 -20.24 -11.00 -0.16
N ALA A 66 -20.22 -11.95 -1.11
CA ALA A 66 -19.73 -11.71 -2.47
C ALA A 66 -20.56 -10.64 -3.18
N ALA A 67 -21.90 -10.68 -3.04
CA ALA A 67 -22.78 -9.67 -3.63
C ALA A 67 -22.49 -8.26 -3.08
N VAL A 68 -22.22 -8.13 -1.77
CA VAL A 68 -21.80 -6.86 -1.16
C VAL A 68 -20.46 -6.41 -1.77
N LEU A 69 -19.46 -7.29 -1.83
CA LEU A 69 -18.16 -6.96 -2.40
C LEU A 69 -18.26 -6.52 -3.87
N ASP A 70 -19.09 -7.19 -4.66
CA ASP A 70 -19.33 -6.89 -6.06
C ASP A 70 -19.96 -5.51 -6.24
N ALA A 71 -20.90 -5.13 -5.36
CA ALA A 71 -21.52 -3.80 -5.37
C ALA A 71 -20.50 -2.68 -5.07
N HIS A 72 -19.56 -2.92 -4.16
CA HIS A 72 -18.52 -1.94 -3.81
C HIS A 72 -17.28 -1.98 -4.72
N ARG A 73 -17.09 -3.05 -5.49
CA ARG A 73 -15.93 -3.26 -6.38
C ARG A 73 -15.58 -2.06 -7.26
N PRO A 74 -16.50 -1.43 -8.02
CA PRO A 74 -16.14 -0.30 -8.88
C PRO A 74 -15.58 0.88 -8.08
N LYS A 75 -16.16 1.18 -6.91
CA LYS A 75 -15.72 2.28 -6.06
C LYS A 75 -14.39 1.99 -5.37
N LEU A 76 -14.21 0.76 -4.87
CA LEU A 76 -12.92 0.33 -4.33
C LEU A 76 -11.80 0.37 -5.38
N HIS A 77 -12.10 -0.01 -6.62
CA HIS A 77 -11.15 0.07 -7.73
C HIS A 77 -10.78 1.52 -8.05
N GLU A 78 -11.77 2.42 -8.08
CA GLU A 78 -11.55 3.85 -8.27
C GLU A 78 -10.65 4.44 -7.17
N LEU A 79 -11.01 4.23 -5.91
CA LEU A 79 -10.26 4.75 -4.75
C LEU A 79 -8.84 4.21 -4.72
N ARG A 80 -8.64 2.93 -5.08
CA ARG A 80 -7.30 2.34 -5.18
C ARG A 80 -6.46 3.01 -6.27
N ARG A 81 -7.07 3.34 -7.42
CA ARG A 81 -6.37 4.06 -8.50
C ARG A 81 -5.95 5.45 -8.05
N GLN A 82 -6.84 6.18 -7.38
CA GLN A 82 -6.55 7.51 -6.82
C GLN A 82 -5.42 7.46 -5.79
N ALA A 83 -5.46 6.48 -4.89
CA ALA A 83 -4.43 6.30 -3.87
C ALA A 83 -3.06 5.92 -4.47
N MET A 84 -3.04 5.15 -5.57
CA MET A 84 -1.81 4.85 -6.31
C MET A 84 -1.27 6.09 -7.03
N GLN A 85 -2.15 6.88 -7.63
CA GLN A 85 -1.77 8.12 -8.30
C GLN A 85 -1.17 9.13 -7.31
N ALA A 86 -1.82 9.36 -6.17
CA ALA A 86 -1.31 10.27 -5.14
C ALA A 86 0.07 9.86 -4.62
N ARG A 87 0.31 8.55 -4.41
CA ARG A 87 1.64 8.05 -4.04
C ARG A 87 2.66 8.29 -5.13
N THR A 88 2.28 8.06 -6.39
CA THR A 88 3.15 8.30 -7.55
C THR A 88 3.59 9.77 -7.61
N GLU A 89 2.65 10.69 -7.42
CA GLU A 89 2.92 12.14 -7.38
C GLU A 89 3.86 12.51 -6.22
N LEU A 90 3.65 11.94 -5.02
CA LEU A 90 4.56 12.14 -3.89
C LEU A 90 5.98 11.63 -4.19
N PHE A 91 6.13 10.46 -4.81
CA PHE A 91 7.43 9.90 -5.18
C PHE A 91 8.13 10.71 -6.29
N GLN A 92 7.38 11.31 -7.21
CA GLN A 92 7.95 12.21 -8.21
C GLN A 92 8.57 13.45 -7.55
N LEU A 93 7.90 14.03 -6.55
CA LEU A 93 8.44 15.16 -5.79
C LEU A 93 9.70 14.77 -5.00
N LEU A 94 9.76 13.56 -4.45
CA LEU A 94 10.96 13.04 -3.79
C LEU A 94 12.14 12.88 -4.76
N SER A 95 11.85 12.61 -6.03
CA SER A 95 12.85 12.38 -7.08
C SER A 95 13.33 13.68 -7.76
N ALA A 96 12.80 14.84 -7.36
CA ALA A 96 13.19 16.12 -7.93
C ALA A 96 14.64 16.52 -7.52
N PRO A 97 15.39 17.23 -8.39
CA PRO A 97 16.76 17.66 -8.08
C PRO A 97 16.89 18.58 -6.86
N ALA A 98 15.82 19.30 -6.51
CA ALA A 98 15.74 20.13 -5.32
C ALA A 98 14.50 19.76 -4.53
N PHE A 99 14.64 19.69 -3.20
CA PHE A 99 13.53 19.35 -2.31
C PHE A 99 12.65 20.57 -2.03
N ASP A 100 11.39 20.50 -2.45
CA ASP A 100 10.34 21.46 -2.10
C ASP A 100 9.50 20.89 -0.95
N SER A 101 9.72 21.41 0.26
CA SER A 101 9.04 20.94 1.47
C SER A 101 7.54 21.24 1.46
N GLN A 102 7.10 22.33 0.83
CA GLN A 102 5.70 22.72 0.78
C GLN A 102 4.93 21.85 -0.21
N ALA A 103 5.50 21.61 -1.39
CA ALA A 103 4.92 20.70 -2.36
C ALA A 103 4.84 19.27 -1.82
N PHE A 104 5.89 18.80 -1.12
CA PHE A 104 5.93 17.48 -0.51
C PHE A 104 4.88 17.33 0.61
N ALA A 105 4.71 18.34 1.47
CA ALA A 105 3.68 18.32 2.51
C ALA A 105 2.27 18.23 1.90
N LYS A 106 1.99 19.03 0.88
CA LYS A 106 0.70 19.00 0.17
C LYS A 106 0.43 17.64 -0.49
N ALA A 107 1.42 17.04 -1.14
CA ALA A 107 1.28 15.71 -1.73
C ALA A 107 1.09 14.62 -0.66
N SER A 108 1.70 14.78 0.51
CA SER A 108 1.51 13.87 1.65
C SER A 108 0.08 13.93 2.19
N GLU A 109 -0.50 15.13 2.30
CA GLU A 109 -1.92 15.31 2.65
C GLU A 109 -2.86 14.65 1.62
N ALA A 110 -2.55 14.75 0.33
CA ALA A 110 -3.31 14.10 -0.73
C ALA A 110 -3.25 12.56 -0.64
N VAL A 111 -2.08 12.00 -0.34
CA VAL A 111 -1.93 10.56 -0.06
C VAL A 111 -2.77 10.14 1.15
N GLN A 112 -2.67 10.89 2.26
CA GLN A 112 -3.44 10.60 3.46
C GLN A 112 -4.95 10.61 3.19
N ALA A 113 -5.44 11.61 2.44
CA ALA A 113 -6.86 11.71 2.10
C ALA A 113 -7.33 10.54 1.23
N ALA A 114 -6.55 10.17 0.20
CA ALA A 114 -6.89 9.05 -0.69
C ALA A 114 -6.86 7.70 0.04
N ASP A 115 -5.89 7.49 0.92
CA ASP A 115 -5.79 6.27 1.73
C ASP A 115 -6.94 6.16 2.73
N SER A 116 -7.25 7.23 3.45
CA SER A 116 -8.39 7.26 4.37
C SER A 116 -9.72 7.01 3.65
N ALA A 117 -9.88 7.51 2.42
CA ALA A 117 -11.08 7.25 1.62
C ALA A 117 -11.20 5.76 1.23
N LEU A 118 -10.09 5.14 0.80
CA LEU A 118 -10.05 3.72 0.48
C LEU A 118 -10.31 2.83 1.71
N GLU A 119 -9.72 3.19 2.85
CA GLU A 119 -9.92 2.48 4.11
C GLU A 119 -11.38 2.59 4.59
N ALA A 120 -11.96 3.78 4.53
CA ALA A 120 -13.36 4.00 4.91
C ALA A 120 -14.34 3.17 4.05
N GLU A 121 -14.09 3.04 2.75
CA GLU A 121 -14.91 2.20 1.88
C GLU A 121 -14.72 0.71 2.16
N SER A 122 -13.48 0.31 2.44
CA SER A 122 -13.17 -1.08 2.82
C SER A 122 -13.86 -1.47 4.13
N LEU A 123 -13.83 -0.57 5.13
CA LEU A 123 -14.51 -0.77 6.41
C LEU A 123 -16.03 -0.82 6.24
N ARG A 124 -16.61 0.06 5.41
CA ARG A 124 -18.04 0.03 5.06
C ARG A 124 -18.43 -1.34 4.50
N THR A 125 -17.66 -1.85 3.55
CA THR A 125 -17.87 -3.17 2.94
C THR A 125 -17.83 -4.28 4.01
N THR A 126 -16.87 -4.23 4.94
CA THR A 126 -16.79 -5.18 6.06
C THR A 126 -17.99 -5.08 7.00
N VAL A 127 -18.44 -3.87 7.36
CA VAL A 127 -19.58 -3.67 8.25
C VAL A 127 -20.87 -4.20 7.63
N GLU A 128 -21.11 -3.92 6.35
CA GLU A 128 -22.27 -4.44 5.62
C GLU A 128 -22.21 -5.98 5.51
N SER A 129 -21.02 -6.54 5.28
CA SER A 129 -20.82 -7.99 5.29
C SER A 129 -21.09 -8.60 6.67
N MET A 130 -20.69 -7.93 7.75
CA MET A 130 -20.94 -8.40 9.12
C MET A 130 -22.41 -8.37 9.51
N ALA A 131 -23.19 -7.44 8.95
CA ALA A 131 -24.62 -7.35 9.19
C ALA A 131 -25.40 -8.56 8.63
N LEU A 132 -24.83 -9.27 7.65
CA LEU A 132 -25.42 -10.49 7.07
C LEU A 132 -25.30 -11.71 7.98
N LEU A 133 -24.31 -11.73 8.89
CA LEU A 133 -24.06 -12.87 9.75
C LEU A 133 -25.05 -12.97 10.90
N THR A 134 -25.39 -14.18 11.29
CA THR A 134 -26.11 -14.48 12.53
C THR A 134 -25.26 -14.14 13.77
N PRO A 135 -25.87 -13.95 14.95
CA PRO A 135 -25.12 -13.74 16.20
C PRO A 135 -24.09 -14.84 16.48
N GLN A 136 -24.40 -16.09 16.16
CA GLN A 136 -23.53 -17.25 16.36
C GLN A 136 -22.31 -17.20 15.42
N GLU A 137 -22.53 -16.90 14.15
CA GLU A 137 -21.44 -16.74 13.17
C GLU A 137 -20.53 -15.56 13.51
N ARG A 138 -21.07 -14.45 14.04
CA ARG A 138 -20.24 -13.33 14.52
C ARG A 138 -19.33 -13.73 15.68
N VAL A 139 -19.79 -14.61 16.58
CA VAL A 139 -18.95 -15.15 17.67
C VAL A 139 -17.83 -16.03 17.10
N GLN A 140 -18.15 -16.88 16.12
CA GLN A 140 -17.16 -17.70 15.45
C GLN A 140 -16.10 -16.85 14.75
N VAL A 141 -16.52 -15.85 13.97
CA VAL A 141 -15.62 -14.88 13.34
C VAL A 141 -14.73 -14.21 14.38
N ALA A 142 -15.29 -13.71 15.48
CA ALA A 142 -14.50 -13.06 16.55
C ALA A 142 -13.47 -13.99 17.22
N SER A 143 -13.67 -15.30 17.20
CA SER A 143 -12.73 -16.29 17.72
C SER A 143 -11.55 -16.56 16.77
N GLU A 144 -11.78 -16.41 15.47
CA GLU A 144 -10.79 -16.66 14.42
C GLU A 144 -10.00 -15.40 14.03
N VAL A 145 -10.54 -14.19 14.28
CA VAL A 145 -9.81 -12.92 14.06
C VAL A 145 -8.59 -12.83 14.97
N HIS A 146 -7.42 -12.65 14.35
CA HIS A 146 -6.18 -12.41 15.07
C HIS A 146 -6.24 -11.04 15.76
N LYS A 147 -6.36 -11.03 17.09
CA LYS A 147 -6.30 -9.79 17.85
C LYS A 147 -4.89 -9.21 17.75
N PRO A 148 -4.72 -7.91 17.47
CA PRO A 148 -3.41 -7.27 17.52
C PRO A 148 -2.78 -7.53 18.88
N GLY A 149 -1.77 -8.40 18.92
CA GLY A 149 -1.09 -8.76 20.14
C GLY A 149 -0.24 -7.59 20.65
N ARG A 150 -0.29 -7.30 21.95
CA ARG A 150 0.64 -6.40 22.65
C ARG A 150 2.10 -6.90 22.65
N THR A 151 2.41 -7.95 21.90
CA THR A 151 3.70 -8.65 21.88
C THR A 151 4.84 -7.72 21.49
N TRP A 152 4.63 -6.82 20.52
CA TRP A 152 5.65 -5.84 20.13
C TRP A 152 5.96 -4.81 21.23
N LEU A 153 4.95 -4.35 21.97
CA LEU A 153 5.14 -3.47 23.15
C LEU A 153 5.93 -4.16 24.26
N LYS A 154 5.69 -5.45 24.49
CA LYS A 154 6.44 -6.23 25.50
C LYS A 154 7.91 -6.37 25.13
N HIS A 155 8.24 -6.58 23.85
CA HIS A 155 9.62 -6.69 23.39
C HIS A 155 10.40 -5.37 23.48
N LEU A 156 9.73 -4.22 23.36
CA LEU A 156 10.35 -2.90 23.54
C LEU A 156 10.65 -2.56 25.01
N LEU A 157 9.84 -3.06 25.95
CA LEU A 157 9.94 -2.71 27.37
C LEU A 157 10.83 -3.65 28.21
N HIS A 158 11.25 -4.81 27.68
CA HIS A 158 12.07 -5.81 28.39
C HIS A 158 13.57 -5.78 28.03
N LYS A 159 14.05 -4.77 27.31
CA LYS A 159 15.49 -4.48 27.19
C LYS A 159 15.88 -3.38 28.20
N ARG A 160 16.02 -3.76 29.46
CA ARG A 160 16.82 -3.03 30.46
C ARG A 160 17.60 -4.02 31.28
#